data_AF-A0A321LIU0-F1
#
_entry.id   AF-A0A321LIU0-F1
#
_cell.length_a   1.000
_cell.length_b   1.000
_cell.length_c   1.000
_cell.angle_alpha   90.00
_cell.angle_beta   90.00
_cell.angle_gamma   90.00
#
_symmetry.space_group_name_H-M   'P 1'
#
loop_
_entity.id
_entity.type
_entity.pdbx_description
1 polymer ?
#
loop_
_entity_poly.entity_id
_entity_poly.type
_entity_poly.pdbx_seq_one_letter_code
_entity_poly.pdbx_strand_id
1 'polypeptide(L)'
;MNGEDSQPITVETRRSVLKSQIRDLAAQVDSYKARTAAALGASVFILLIGAGAVYDILSGKSSLWSAVGLSRQGLSLLAGFCAIAGASLLMIGILRVRRRDRLKEAHLAALEEELADLGGE
;
A
#
# COMPACT_ATOMS: atom_id res chain seq x y z
N MET A 1 31.06 -22.18 -34.19
CA MET A 1 31.71 -20.94 -33.71
C MET A 1 31.71 -19.95 -34.86
N ASN A 2 31.00 -18.83 -34.70
CA ASN A 2 31.39 -17.50 -35.19
C ASN A 2 30.19 -16.55 -35.08
N GLY A 3 30.43 -15.41 -34.41
CA GLY A 3 29.65 -14.20 -34.57
C GLY A 3 28.53 -13.98 -33.55
N GLU A 4 28.82 -14.02 -32.24
CA GLU A 4 28.03 -13.21 -31.32
C GLU A 4 28.31 -11.74 -31.69
N ASP A 5 27.40 -11.14 -32.46
CA ASP A 5 27.31 -9.71 -32.69
C ASP A 5 27.10 -9.01 -31.35
N SER A 6 28.20 -8.82 -30.63
CA SER A 6 28.32 -7.86 -29.54
C SER A 6 28.33 -6.47 -30.17
N GLN A 7 27.17 -6.03 -30.65
CA GLN A 7 27.03 -4.64 -31.04
C GLN A 7 27.32 -3.77 -29.80
N PRO A 8 28.22 -2.77 -29.91
CA PRO A 8 28.43 -1.84 -28.82
C PRO A 8 27.09 -1.20 -28.52
N ILE A 9 26.57 -1.38 -27.31
CA ILE A 9 25.33 -0.74 -26.89
C ILE A 9 25.56 0.76 -27.02
N THR A 10 25.01 1.36 -28.09
CA THR A 10 25.12 2.78 -28.32
C THR A 10 24.50 3.51 -27.13
N VAL A 11 25.06 4.67 -26.79
CA VAL A 11 24.61 5.48 -25.65
C VAL A 11 23.10 5.75 -25.72
N GLU A 12 22.55 5.88 -26.92
CA GLU A 12 21.11 6.03 -27.17
C GLU A 12 20.29 4.78 -26.89
N THR A 13 20.80 3.59 -27.24
CA THR A 13 20.18 2.31 -26.87
C THR A 13 20.17 2.13 -25.35
N ARG A 14 21.28 2.49 -24.68
CA ARG A 14 21.35 2.42 -23.21
C ARG A 14 20.39 3.41 -22.55
N ARG A 15 20.27 4.62 -23.08
CA ARG A 15 19.35 5.67 -22.60
C ARG A 15 17.88 5.28 -22.81
N SER A 16 17.52 4.65 -23.93
CA SER A 16 16.14 4.21 -24.18
C SER A 16 15.73 3.07 -23.24
N VAL A 17 16.63 2.11 -23.00
CA VAL A 17 16.43 1.03 -22.03
C VAL A 17 16.24 1.58 -20.62
N LEU A 18 17.09 2.52 -20.18
CA LEU A 18 16.98 3.13 -18.86
C LEU A 18 15.64 3.88 -18.68
N LYS A 19 15.21 4.63 -19.70
CA LYS A 19 13.90 5.32 -19.69
C LYS A 19 12.73 4.34 -19.60
N SER A 20 12.80 3.20 -20.30
CA SER A 20 11.76 2.17 -20.21
C SER A 20 11.71 1.55 -18.82
N GLN A 21 12.86 1.22 -18.25
CA GLN A 21 12.94 0.67 -16.89
C GLN A 21 12.40 1.63 -15.85
N ILE A 22 12.69 2.93 -15.96
CA ILE A 22 12.13 3.97 -15.08
C ILE A 22 10.60 4.01 -15.20
N ARG A 23 10.06 3.97 -16.41
CA ARG A 23 8.60 3.99 -16.64
C ARG A 23 7.91 2.76 -16.07
N ASP A 24 8.46 1.58 -16.29
CA ASP A 24 7.89 0.32 -15.79
C ASP A 24 7.96 0.27 -14.26
N LEU A 25 9.05 0.75 -13.67
CA LEU A 25 9.21 0.86 -12.23
C LEU A 25 8.22 1.88 -11.63
N ALA A 26 7.99 3.01 -12.30
CA ALA A 26 7.00 4.01 -11.89
C ALA A 26 5.57 3.43 -11.91
N ALA A 27 5.20 2.73 -12.98
CA ALA A 27 3.90 2.07 -13.09
C ALA A 27 3.70 1.00 -12.00
N GLN A 28 4.74 0.20 -11.72
CA GLN A 28 4.70 -0.75 -10.61
C GLN A 28 4.53 -0.02 -9.28
N VAL A 29 5.31 1.04 -9.03
CA VAL A 29 5.24 1.83 -7.81
C VAL A 29 3.84 2.38 -7.55
N ASP A 30 3.19 2.91 -8.59
CA ASP A 30 1.84 3.46 -8.51
C ASP A 30 0.78 2.38 -8.30
N SER A 31 0.88 1.23 -9.00
CA SER A 31 -0.01 0.09 -8.76
C SER A 31 0.08 -0.40 -7.30
N TYR A 32 1.28 -0.44 -6.74
CA TYR A 32 1.50 -0.80 -5.34
C TYR A 32 0.93 0.25 -4.38
N LYS A 33 1.06 1.56 -4.69
CA LYS A 33 0.46 2.63 -3.89
C LYS A 33 -1.06 2.52 -3.90
N ALA A 34 -1.68 2.32 -5.07
CA ALA A 34 -3.12 2.17 -5.21
C ALA A 34 -3.64 0.96 -4.41
N ARG A 35 -2.96 -0.21 -4.51
CA ARG A 35 -3.30 -1.40 -3.70
C ARG A 35 -3.18 -1.14 -2.21
N THR A 36 -2.13 -0.43 -1.79
CA THR A 36 -1.91 -0.11 -0.37
C THR A 36 -2.97 0.86 0.15
N ALA A 37 -3.33 1.87 -0.65
CA ALA A 37 -4.40 2.81 -0.32
C ALA A 37 -5.76 2.10 -0.22
N ALA A 38 -6.08 1.19 -1.15
CA ALA A 38 -7.29 0.38 -1.09
C ALA A 38 -7.32 -0.51 0.16
N ALA A 39 -6.20 -1.16 0.51
CA ALA A 39 -6.11 -1.99 1.71
C ALA A 39 -6.28 -1.17 3.01
N LEU A 40 -5.65 0.01 3.09
CA LEU A 40 -5.83 0.93 4.22
C LEU A 40 -7.27 1.44 4.30
N GLY A 41 -7.87 1.85 3.18
CA GLY A 41 -9.27 2.27 3.12
C GLY A 41 -10.23 1.17 3.58
N ALA A 42 -10.01 -0.07 3.15
CA ALA A 42 -10.80 -1.21 3.60
C ALA A 42 -10.66 -1.47 5.11
N SER A 43 -9.44 -1.34 5.67
CA SER A 43 -9.23 -1.51 7.11
C SER A 43 -9.97 -0.46 7.94
N VAL A 44 -9.99 0.80 7.49
CA VAL A 44 -10.75 1.88 8.13
C VAL A 44 -12.25 1.63 8.02
N PHE A 45 -12.73 1.18 6.86
CA PHE A 45 -14.14 0.84 6.68
C PHE A 45 -14.61 -0.26 7.65
N ILE A 46 -13.81 -1.32 7.83
CA ILE A 46 -14.09 -2.38 8.81
C ILE A 46 -14.13 -1.83 10.24
N LEU A 47 -13.21 -0.94 10.59
CA LEU A 47 -13.21 -0.28 11.91
C LEU A 47 -14.46 0.57 12.12
N LEU A 48 -14.92 1.30 11.11
CA LEU A 48 -16.14 2.11 11.19
C LEU A 48 -17.39 1.24 11.37
N ILE A 49 -17.47 0.08 10.71
CA ILE A 49 -18.56 -0.89 10.94
C ILE A 49 -18.54 -1.35 12.40
N GLY A 50 -17.37 -1.73 12.92
CA GLY A 50 -17.22 -2.13 14.32
C GLY A 50 -17.62 -1.01 15.29
N ALA A 51 -17.20 0.23 15.03
CA ALA A 51 -17.57 1.39 15.83
C ALA A 51 -19.07 1.67 15.80
N GLY A 52 -19.72 1.54 14.64
CA GLY A 52 -21.18 1.67 14.50
C GLY A 52 -21.93 0.59 15.28
N ALA A 53 -21.46 -0.66 15.23
CA ALA A 53 -22.00 -1.75 16.04
C ALA A 53 -21.88 -1.48 17.55
N VAL A 54 -20.73 -0.96 18.02
CA VAL A 54 -20.55 -0.56 19.42
C VAL A 54 -21.48 0.58 19.80
N TYR A 55 -21.59 1.60 18.96
CA TYR A 55 -22.46 2.75 19.18
C TYR A 55 -23.93 2.32 19.31
N ASP A 56 -24.41 1.42 18.46
CA ASP A 56 -25.79 0.92 18.54
C ASP A 56 -26.05 0.08 19.80
N ILE A 57 -25.05 -0.70 20.26
CA ILE A 57 -25.14 -1.43 21.54
C ILE A 57 -25.27 -0.44 22.70
N LEU A 58 -24.43 0.59 22.75
CA LEU A 58 -24.43 1.61 23.80
C LEU A 58 -25.69 2.46 23.80
N SER A 59 -26.20 2.77 22.60
CA SER A 59 -27.39 3.61 22.41
C SER A 59 -28.70 2.87 22.72
N GLY A 60 -28.65 1.54 22.93
CA GLY A 60 -29.83 0.69 23.15
C GLY A 60 -30.76 0.57 21.94
N LYS A 61 -30.45 1.25 20.83
CA LYS A 61 -31.22 1.27 19.58
C LYS A 61 -30.76 0.14 18.67
N SER A 62 -31.06 -1.11 19.03
CA SER A 62 -30.71 -2.29 18.23
C SER A 62 -31.53 -2.46 16.93
N SER A 63 -32.33 -1.46 16.54
CA SER A 63 -33.33 -1.57 15.48
C SER A 63 -32.74 -1.83 14.09
N LEU A 64 -31.55 -1.30 13.78
CA LEU A 64 -30.94 -1.47 12.46
C LEU A 64 -30.38 -2.89 12.28
N TRP A 65 -29.78 -3.45 13.32
CA TRP A 65 -29.16 -4.78 13.26
C TRP A 65 -30.14 -5.91 13.55
N SER A 66 -31.21 -5.66 14.31
CA SER A 66 -32.30 -6.62 14.46
C SER A 66 -33.03 -6.85 13.14
N ALA A 67 -33.11 -5.82 12.27
CA ALA A 67 -33.68 -5.96 10.93
C ALA A 67 -32.85 -6.89 10.02
N VAL A 68 -31.54 -7.00 10.28
CA VAL A 68 -30.63 -7.93 9.60
C VAL A 68 -30.61 -9.31 10.28
N GLY A 69 -31.39 -9.50 11.35
CA GLY A 69 -31.49 -10.77 12.08
C GLY A 69 -30.34 -11.04 13.05
N LEU A 70 -29.50 -10.04 13.33
CA LEU A 70 -28.38 -10.19 14.27
C LEU A 70 -28.86 -9.97 15.72
N SER A 71 -28.63 -10.97 16.57
CA SER A 71 -28.84 -10.86 18.01
C SER A 71 -27.81 -9.92 18.64
N ARG A 72 -28.10 -9.36 19.82
CA ARG A 72 -27.15 -8.53 20.59
C ARG A 72 -25.79 -9.21 20.79
N GLN A 73 -25.81 -10.53 20.99
CA GLN A 73 -24.61 -11.33 21.20
C GLN A 73 -23.80 -11.48 19.91
N GLY A 74 -24.48 -11.70 18.77
CA GLY A 74 -23.86 -11.69 17.43
C GLY A 74 -23.25 -10.33 17.08
N LEU A 75 -23.93 -9.24 17.42
CA LEU A 75 -23.46 -7.87 17.25
C LEU A 75 -22.17 -7.60 18.05
N SER A 76 -22.10 -8.07 19.29
CA SER A 76 -20.90 -7.92 20.13
C SER A 76 -19.69 -8.69 19.60
N LEU A 77 -19.90 -9.91 19.09
CA LEU A 77 -18.86 -10.72 18.46
C LEU A 77 -18.36 -10.08 17.17
N LEU A 78 -19.29 -9.59 16.34
CA LEU A 78 -18.96 -8.89 15.10
C LEU A 78 -18.15 -7.63 15.40
N ALA A 79 -18.59 -6.81 16.37
CA ALA A 79 -17.87 -5.60 16.77
C ALA A 79 -16.45 -5.91 17.26
N GLY A 80 -16.29 -6.93 18.12
CA GLY A 80 -14.98 -7.36 18.61
C GLY A 80 -14.08 -7.86 17.48
N PHE A 81 -14.62 -8.67 16.58
CA PHE A 81 -13.88 -9.16 15.42
C PHE A 81 -13.44 -8.02 14.49
N CYS A 82 -14.36 -7.10 14.14
CA CYS A 82 -14.06 -5.94 13.31
C CYS A 82 -13.01 -5.03 13.95
N ALA A 83 -13.08 -4.82 15.27
CA ALA A 83 -12.09 -4.00 15.99
C ALA A 83 -10.68 -4.63 15.91
N ILE A 84 -10.55 -5.92 16.23
CA ILE A 84 -9.26 -6.62 16.22
C ILE A 84 -8.71 -6.75 14.80
N ALA A 85 -9.54 -7.19 13.85
CA ALA A 85 -9.14 -7.38 12.45
C ALA A 85 -8.81 -6.04 11.78
N GLY A 86 -9.63 -5.01 11.98
CA GLY A 86 -9.41 -3.68 11.46
C GLY A 86 -8.12 -3.06 12.00
N ALA A 87 -7.89 -3.12 13.31
CA ALA A 87 -6.71 -2.55 13.94
C ALA A 87 -5.43 -3.27 13.50
N SER A 88 -5.44 -4.61 13.43
CA SER A 88 -4.29 -5.39 12.98
C SER A 88 -3.95 -5.14 11.52
N LEU A 89 -4.93 -5.12 10.62
CA LEU A 89 -4.73 -4.79 9.20
C LEU A 89 -4.17 -3.37 9.01
N LEU A 90 -4.73 -2.40 9.73
CA LEU A 90 -4.30 -1.01 9.67
C LEU A 90 -2.85 -0.88 10.17
N MET A 91 -2.51 -1.55 11.27
CA MET A 91 -1.16 -1.52 11.83
C MET A 91 -0.13 -2.14 10.87
N ILE A 92 -0.46 -3.29 10.25
CA ILE A 92 0.39 -3.92 9.22
C ILE A 92 0.54 -3.00 8.01
N GLY A 93 -0.54 -2.35 7.56
CA GLY A 93 -0.52 -1.41 6.45
C GLY A 93 0.40 -0.23 6.71
N ILE A 94 0.28 0.41 7.87
CA ILE A 94 1.15 1.53 8.28
C ILE A 94 2.62 1.11 8.34
N LEU A 95 2.91 -0.04 8.95
CA LEU A 95 4.28 -0.54 9.06
C LEU A 95 4.90 -0.82 7.68
N ARG A 96 4.11 -1.37 6.74
CA ARG A 96 4.56 -1.61 5.35
C ARG A 96 4.86 -0.30 4.62
N VAL A 97 3.99 0.71 4.75
CA VAL A 97 4.21 2.03 4.15
C VAL A 97 5.47 2.67 4.72
N ARG A 98 5.61 2.71 6.05
CA ARG A 98 6.79 3.31 6.70
C ARG A 98 8.10 2.63 6.33
N ARG A 99 8.12 1.29 6.25
CA ARG A 99 9.32 0.57 5.80
C ARG A 99 9.66 0.90 4.34
N ARG A 100 8.65 1.02 3.48
CA ARG A 100 8.84 1.34 2.07
C ARG A 100 9.36 2.77 1.87
N ASP A 101 8.81 3.74 2.60
CA ASP A 101 9.19 5.13 2.46
C ASP A 101 10.67 5.33 2.81
N ARG A 102 11.15 4.72 3.90
CA ARG A 102 12.58 4.71 4.26
C ARG A 102 13.48 4.12 3.17
N LEU A 103 13.03 3.03 2.55
CA LEU A 103 13.82 2.34 1.52
C LEU A 103 13.89 3.15 0.22
N LYS A 104 12.83 3.89 -0.10
CA LYS A 104 12.78 4.81 -1.23
C LYS A 104 13.56 6.10 -0.99
N GLU A 105 13.51 6.64 0.21
CA GLU A 105 14.32 7.80 0.61
C GLU A 105 15.81 7.49 0.46
N ALA A 106 16.26 6.31 0.92
CA ALA A 106 17.64 5.86 0.75
C ALA A 106 18.03 5.70 -0.73
N HIS A 107 17.13 5.17 -1.56
CA HIS A 107 17.40 4.99 -2.98
C HIS A 107 17.39 6.32 -3.76
N LEU A 108 16.52 7.27 -3.37
CA LEU A 108 16.54 8.63 -3.90
C LEU A 108 17.83 9.34 -3.55
N ALA A 109 18.27 9.27 -2.29
CA ALA A 109 19.53 9.87 -1.86
C ALA A 109 20.73 9.31 -2.64
N ALA A 110 20.78 7.99 -2.88
CA ALA A 110 21.84 7.37 -3.68
C ALA A 110 21.83 7.84 -5.15
N LEU A 111 20.65 7.99 -5.76
CA LEU A 111 20.52 8.48 -7.14
C LEU A 111 20.84 9.98 -7.25
N GLU A 112 20.51 10.78 -6.24
CA GLU A 112 20.87 12.21 -6.17
C GLU A 112 22.39 12.39 -6.01
N GLU A 113 23.05 11.54 -5.22
CA GLU A 113 24.50 11.51 -5.06
C GLU A 113 25.20 11.13 -6.38
N GLU A 114 24.73 10.07 -7.06
CA GLU A 114 25.28 9.63 -8.35
C GLU A 114 25.09 10.68 -9.46
N LEU A 115 23.97 11.43 -9.42
CA LEU A 115 23.72 12.52 -10.38
C LEU A 115 24.54 13.78 -10.08
N ALA A 116 24.82 14.07 -8.80
CA ALA A 116 25.69 15.17 -8.41
C ALA A 116 27.15 14.90 -8.80
N ASP A 117 27.61 13.66 -8.68
CA ASP A 117 28.95 13.24 -9.11
C ASP A 117 29.13 13.39 -10.62
N LEU A 118 28.14 12.96 -11.41
CA LEU A 118 28.13 13.10 -12.87
C LEU A 118 27.94 14.55 -13.39
N GLY A 119 27.39 15.45 -12.56
CA GLY A 119 27.18 16.86 -12.91
C GLY A 119 28.30 17.80 -12.43
N GLY A 120 29.26 17.28 -11.66
CA GLY A 120 30.43 17.99 -11.17
C GLY A 120 31.67 17.88 -12.07
N GLU A 121 31.62 17.03 -13.10
CA GLU A 121 32.59 16.97 -14.22
C GLU A 121 32.18 17.90 -15.38
#